data_AF-A0AAD5XY53-F1
#
_entry.id   AF-A0AAD5XY53-F1
#
_cell.length_a   1.000
_cell.length_b   1.000
_cell.length_c   1.000
_cell.angle_alpha   90.00
_cell.angle_beta   90.00
_cell.angle_gamma   90.00
#
_symmetry.space_group_name_H-M   'P 1'
#
loop_
_entity.id
_entity.type
_entity.pdbx_description
1 polymer ?
#
loop_
_entity_poly.entity_id
_entity_poly.type
_entity_poly.pdbx_seq_one_letter_code
_entity_poly.pdbx_strand_id
1 'polypeptide(L)' 'MASKRKANTKVPVLKKLDLGSESELDFAEDITRCICLKTHTTGLMIQCEGCEVWQHCECIGLKKKNIPKKYWCERCTK' A
#
# COMPACT_ATOMS: atom_id res chain seq x y z
N MET A 1 25.92 -37.13 20.41
CA MET A 1 25.85 -36.20 19.26
C MET A 1 25.02 -36.80 18.15
N ALA A 2 23.81 -36.29 17.88
CA ALA A 2 23.13 -36.31 16.57
C ALA A 2 21.73 -35.67 16.69
N SER A 3 21.68 -34.36 16.90
CA SER A 3 20.46 -33.56 16.78
C SER A 3 20.08 -33.45 15.30
N LYS A 4 18.96 -34.03 14.88
CA LYS A 4 18.42 -33.85 13.51
C LYS A 4 16.95 -33.44 13.58
N ARG A 5 16.71 -32.17 13.93
CA ARG A 5 15.41 -31.51 13.76
C ARG A 5 15.31 -30.99 12.31
N LYS A 6 14.45 -31.55 11.47
CA LYS A 6 13.97 -30.94 10.22
C LYS A 6 12.61 -31.52 9.80
N ALA A 7 11.59 -30.68 9.71
CA ALA A 7 10.57 -30.68 8.65
C ALA A 7 9.72 -29.41 8.78
N ASN A 8 10.10 -28.41 7.99
CA ASN A 8 9.34 -27.20 7.71
C ASN A 8 8.33 -27.51 6.60
N THR A 9 7.15 -26.88 6.70
CA THR A 9 6.26 -26.52 5.59
C THR A 9 5.60 -27.68 4.85
N LYS A 10 4.27 -27.78 4.94
CA LYS A 10 3.33 -27.54 3.81
C LYS A 10 1.93 -27.30 4.39
N VAL A 11 1.59 -26.04 4.65
CA VAL A 11 0.18 -25.66 4.83
C VAL A 11 -0.53 -25.87 3.49
N PRO A 12 -1.61 -26.68 3.44
CA PRO A 12 -2.32 -26.90 2.18
C PRO A 12 -3.13 -25.66 1.81
N VAL A 13 -2.66 -25.01 0.75
CA VAL A 13 -3.34 -24.19 -0.27
C VAL A 13 -4.79 -23.80 0.02
N LEU A 14 -4.98 -22.51 0.36
CA LEU A 14 -6.27 -21.85 0.34
C LEU A 14 -6.74 -21.71 -1.12
N LYS A 15 -7.78 -22.45 -1.50
CA LYS A 15 -8.58 -22.22 -2.70
C LYS A 15 -10.06 -22.28 -2.34
N LYS A 16 -10.70 -21.12 -2.24
CA LYS A 16 -12.11 -20.95 -2.57
C LYS A 16 -12.24 -19.64 -3.35
N LEU A 17 -12.58 -19.81 -4.62
CA LEU A 17 -13.06 -18.77 -5.52
C LEU A 17 -14.59 -18.75 -5.45
N ASP A 18 -15.12 -17.55 -5.64
CA ASP A 18 -16.47 -17.19 -6.10
C ASP A 18 -17.65 -17.24 -5.11
N LEU A 19 -18.12 -16.04 -4.71
CA LEU A 19 -19.53 -15.78 -4.44
C LEU A 19 -19.80 -14.26 -4.48
N GLY A 20 -20.44 -13.80 -5.56
CA GLY A 20 -20.98 -12.44 -5.64
C GLY A 20 -22.05 -12.21 -4.58
N SER A 21 -21.90 -11.13 -3.81
CA SER A 21 -22.93 -10.57 -2.92
C SER A 21 -22.92 -9.06 -3.09
N GLU A 22 -24.01 -8.52 -3.60
CA GLU A 22 -24.23 -7.08 -3.75
C GLU A 22 -24.39 -6.43 -2.37
N SER A 23 -23.41 -5.62 -1.96
CA SER A 23 -23.59 -4.53 -1.00
C SER A 23 -22.30 -3.70 -0.92
N GLU A 24 -22.28 -2.58 -1.63
CA GLU A 24 -21.81 -1.27 -1.14
C GLU A 24 -20.76 -1.33 -0.02
N LEU A 25 -19.51 -1.65 -0.35
CA LEU A 25 -18.38 -1.21 0.46
C LEU A 25 -17.36 -0.62 -0.49
N ASP A 26 -17.43 0.70 -0.56
CA ASP A 26 -16.33 1.60 -0.85
C ASP A 26 -15.10 1.15 -0.04
N PHE A 27 -14.40 0.14 -0.56
CA PHE A 27 -13.05 -0.18 -0.15
C PHE A 27 -12.17 0.93 -0.73
N ALA A 28 -12.33 2.15 -0.20
CA ALA A 28 -11.31 3.18 -0.16
C ALA A 28 -10.16 2.64 0.72
N GLU A 29 -9.59 1.51 0.31
CA GLU A 29 -8.44 0.93 0.95
C GLU A 29 -7.32 1.93 0.77
N ASP A 30 -6.85 2.49 1.88
CA ASP A 30 -5.62 3.27 2.04
C ASP A 30 -4.43 2.49 1.45
N ILE A 31 -4.31 2.48 0.13
CA ILE A 31 -3.28 1.74 -0.58
C ILE A 31 -2.05 2.63 -0.66
N THR A 32 -0.95 2.14 -0.09
CA THR A 32 0.36 2.78 -0.29
C THR A 32 0.85 2.48 -1.70
N ARG A 33 0.64 3.43 -2.62
CA ARG A 33 1.10 3.35 -4.01
C ARG A 33 2.11 4.45 -4.27
N CYS A 34 3.39 4.13 -4.10
CA CYS A 34 4.49 5.05 -4.40
C CYS A 34 5.33 4.55 -5.57
N ILE A 35 5.73 5.45 -6.47
CA ILE A 35 6.52 5.15 -7.67
C ILE A 35 7.91 4.56 -7.38
N CYS A 36 8.38 4.65 -6.13
CA CYS A 36 9.70 4.19 -5.74
C CYS A 36 9.83 2.68 -5.54
N LEU A 37 8.73 1.92 -5.57
CA LEU A 37 8.62 0.46 -5.31
C LEU A 37 9.22 -0.04 -3.98
N LYS A 38 9.78 0.87 -3.17
CA LYS A 38 10.28 0.61 -1.84
C LYS A 38 9.14 0.73 -0.83
N THR A 39 9.03 -0.25 0.05
CA THR A 39 8.11 -0.26 1.21
C THR A 39 8.68 0.45 2.43
N HIS A 40 9.83 1.12 2.29
CA HIS A 40 10.44 1.87 3.37
C HIS A 40 9.57 3.09 3.71
N THR A 41 8.88 3.03 4.84
CA THR A 41 8.16 4.14 5.47
C THR A 41 9.10 5.16 6.14
N THR A 42 10.39 5.12 5.81
CA THR A 42 11.41 5.98 6.40
C THR A 42 11.42 7.32 5.68
N GLY A 43 10.46 8.19 6.01
CA GLY A 43 10.35 9.53 5.41
C GLY A 43 9.01 10.20 5.67
N LEU A 44 8.82 11.37 5.06
CA LEU A 44 7.51 12.01 5.05
C LEU A 44 6.63 11.35 3.99
N MET A 45 5.48 10.88 4.43
CA MET A 45 4.42 10.36 3.58
C MET A 45 3.30 11.39 3.50
N ILE A 46 2.64 11.45 2.36
CA ILE A 46 1.47 12.29 2.13
C ILE A 46 0.35 11.44 1.57
N GLN A 47 -0.85 11.65 2.12
CA GLN A 47 -2.09 11.01 1.69
C GLN A 47 -2.76 11.88 0.62
N CYS A 48 -3.33 11.25 -0.41
CA CYS A 48 -4.10 11.95 -1.43
C CYS A 48 -5.55 12.19 -1.00
N GLU A 49 -6.08 13.40 -1.24
CA GLU A 49 -7.44 13.80 -0.82
C GLU A 49 -8.55 13.15 -1.67
N GLY A 50 -8.25 12.67 -2.88
CA GLY A 50 -9.25 12.05 -3.77
C GLY A 50 -9.18 10.53 -3.95
N CYS A 51 -8.03 9.93 -3.64
CA CYS A 51 -7.79 8.49 -3.84
C CYS A 51 -7.29 7.80 -2.55
N GLU A 52 -7.09 8.57 -1.47
CA GLU A 52 -6.58 8.14 -0.15
C GLU A 52 -5.27 7.34 -0.18
N VAL A 53 -4.56 7.35 -1.32
CA VAL A 53 -3.30 6.64 -1.46
C VAL A 53 -2.15 7.37 -0.77
N TRP A 54 -1.22 6.58 -0.25
CA TRP A 54 -0.03 7.08 0.42
C TRP A 54 1.19 7.08 -0.52
N GLN A 55 1.85 8.23 -0.60
CA GLN A 55 3.05 8.46 -1.41
C GLN A 55 4.13 9.16 -0.60
N HIS A 56 5.40 8.92 -0.94
CA HIS A 56 6.50 9.64 -0.30
C HIS A 56 6.64 11.04 -0.91
N CYS A 57 6.68 12.06 -0.06
CA CYS A 57 6.88 13.46 -0.50
C CYS A 57 8.14 13.60 -1.37
N GLU A 58 9.20 12.90 -1.02
CA GLU A 58 10.47 12.95 -1.75
C GLU A 58 10.38 12.29 -3.15
N CYS A 59 9.50 11.31 -3.34
CA CYS A 59 9.32 10.64 -4.63
C CYS A 59 8.53 11.51 -5.63
N ILE A 60 7.63 12.35 -5.13
CA ILE A 60 6.83 13.29 -5.93
C ILE A 60 7.48 14.68 -6.02
N GLY A 61 8.70 14.83 -5.51
CA GLY A 61 9.43 16.10 -5.52
C GLY A 61 8.92 17.16 -4.54
N LEU A 62 8.03 16.79 -3.61
CA LEU A 62 7.60 17.68 -2.53
C LEU A 62 8.69 17.76 -1.46
N LYS A 63 9.32 18.93 -1.39
CA LYS A 63 10.26 19.26 -0.31
C LYS A 63 9.48 19.59 0.96
N LYS A 64 10.03 19.23 2.12
CA LYS A 64 9.52 19.55 3.48
C LYS A 64 8.98 20.98 3.67
N LYS A 65 9.55 21.94 2.94
CA LYS A 65 9.22 23.37 3.03
C LYS A 65 8.03 23.80 2.16
N ASN A 66 7.60 22.96 1.22
CA ASN A 66 6.56 23.29 0.24
C ASN A 66 5.56 22.13 0.09
N ILE A 67 5.11 21.59 1.22
CA ILE A 67 4.06 20.57 1.24
C ILE A 67 2.71 21.31 1.22
N PRO A 68 1.93 21.24 0.13
CA PRO A 68 0.59 21.81 0.09
C PRO A 68 -0.32 21.06 1.07
N LYS A 69 -1.29 21.77 1.64
CA LYS A 69 -2.30 21.17 2.54
C LYS A 69 -3.20 20.16 1.83
N LYS A 70 -3.41 20.35 0.53
CA LYS A 70 -4.19 19.47 -0.35
C LYS A 70 -3.25 18.83 -1.35
N TYR A 71 -3.22 17.50 -1.37
CA TYR A 71 -2.38 16.74 -2.29
C TYR A 71 -3.25 15.82 -3.16
N TRP A 72 -2.97 15.84 -4.46
CA TRP A 72 -3.61 14.98 -5.44
C TRP A 72 -2.57 14.07 -6.10
N CYS A 73 -2.86 12.77 -6.12
CA CYS A 73 -2.07 11.74 -6.78
C CYS A 73 -2.11 11.96 -8.31
N GLU A 74 -1.16 11.36 -9.04
CA GLU A 74 -1.14 11.37 -10.52
C GLU A 74 -2.45 10.87 -11.16
N ARG A 75 -3.25 10.09 -10.40
CA ARG A 75 -4.56 9.60 -10.80
C ARG A 75 -5.71 10.57 -10.50
N CYS A 76 -5.57 11.45 -9.51
CA CYS A 76 -6.58 12.44 -9.15
C CYS A 76 -6.36 13.79 -9.84
N THR A 77 -5.14 14.11 -10.26
CA THR A 77 -4.78 15.41 -10.87
C THR A 77 -4.99 15.48 -12.39
N LYS A 78 -5.88 14.65 -12.95
CA LYS A 78 -6.31 14.73 -14.35
C LYS A 78 -7.63 15.45 -14.50
#